data_AF-A0A645CLG7-F1
#
_entry.id   AF-A0A645CLG7-F1
#
_cell.length_a   1.000
_cell.length_b   1.000
_cell.length_c   1.000
_cell.angle_alpha   90.00
_cell.angle_beta   90.00
_cell.angle_gamma   90.00
#
_symmetry.space_group_name_H-M   'P 1'
#
loop_
_entity.id
_entity.type
_entity.pdbx_description
1 polymer ?
#
loop_
_entity_poly.entity_id
_entity_poly.type
_entity_poly.pdbx_seq_one_letter_code
_entity_poly.pdbx_strand_id
1 'polypeptide(L)'
;MSVPTGARSSGEPAAGASQRRGGLSGNGRGRGMPLYPQERLYQEMSFLAYYLHWSREDLMNLDHWERRRWCSEISAINKKLSGNERNTYEFK
;
A
#
# COMPACT_ATOMS: atom_id res chain seq x y z
N MET A 1 10.49 65.39 7.69
CA MET A 1 11.94 65.65 7.81
C MET A 1 12.66 64.31 7.85
N SER A 2 13.69 64.17 7.01
CA SER A 2 14.83 63.24 7.08
C SER A 2 14.64 61.74 6.76
N VAL A 3 14.99 61.41 5.51
CA VAL A 3 15.75 60.21 5.08
C VAL A 3 17.24 60.34 5.55
N PRO A 4 18.20 59.38 5.40
CA PRO A 4 18.25 58.25 4.44
C PRO A 4 19.10 56.99 4.81
N THR A 5 19.19 56.07 3.83
CA THR A 5 20.38 55.28 3.40
C THR A 5 20.79 53.97 4.09
N GLY A 6 20.84 52.92 3.26
CA GLY A 6 21.71 51.73 3.34
C GLY A 6 21.00 50.52 2.74
N ALA A 7 21.54 49.65 1.89
CA ALA A 7 22.82 49.53 1.22
C ALA A 7 22.63 48.47 0.09
N ARG A 8 23.51 48.52 -0.92
CA ARG A 8 23.61 47.58 -2.07
C ARG A 8 23.94 46.13 -1.64
N SER A 9 23.49 45.15 -2.43
CA SER A 9 24.18 43.89 -2.76
C SER A 9 23.26 43.05 -3.67
N SER A 10 23.45 42.99 -4.99
CA SER A 10 24.43 42.17 -5.73
C SER A 10 24.04 40.69 -5.83
N GLY A 11 23.68 40.26 -7.05
CA GLY A 11 24.03 38.94 -7.58
C GLY A 11 22.89 37.98 -7.86
N GLU A 12 22.53 37.80 -9.14
CA GLU A 12 22.09 36.51 -9.70
C GLU A 12 22.22 36.53 -11.24
N PRO A 13 23.18 35.79 -11.84
CA PRO A 13 23.13 35.45 -13.25
C PRO A 13 22.58 34.04 -13.47
N ALA A 14 21.48 34.01 -14.19
CA ALA A 14 21.11 33.14 -15.31
C ALA A 14 21.69 31.70 -15.42
N ALA A 15 20.73 30.79 -15.51
CA ALA A 15 20.64 29.71 -16.52
C ALA A 15 21.62 28.53 -16.39
N GLY A 16 21.22 27.58 -15.55
CA GLY A 16 21.76 26.22 -15.52
C GLY A 16 21.41 25.39 -16.76
N ALA A 17 22.46 24.78 -17.32
CA ALA A 17 22.53 23.41 -17.81
C ALA A 17 21.36 22.88 -18.67
N SER A 18 21.50 23.02 -19.99
CA SER A 18 20.78 22.21 -20.96
C SER A 18 21.36 20.78 -20.98
N GLN A 19 20.90 19.93 -20.08
CA GLN A 19 21.21 18.49 -20.09
C GLN A 19 20.25 17.77 -21.03
N ARG A 20 20.67 17.60 -22.29
CA ARG A 20 20.02 16.65 -23.20
C ARG A 20 20.28 15.24 -22.71
N ARG A 21 19.25 14.54 -22.23
CA ARG A 21 19.23 13.08 -22.06
C ARG A 21 18.08 12.50 -22.88
N GLY A 22 18.40 12.07 -24.09
CA GLY A 22 17.67 11.00 -24.76
C GLY A 22 18.30 9.67 -24.38
N GLY A 23 17.48 8.62 -24.28
CA GLY A 23 17.99 7.24 -24.14
C GLY A 23 17.13 6.32 -23.29
N LEU A 24 15.96 5.96 -23.83
CA LEU A 24 15.36 4.61 -23.81
C LEU A 24 15.73 3.71 -22.62
N SER A 25 14.94 3.75 -21.55
CA SER A 25 14.85 2.62 -20.60
C SER A 25 13.51 1.92 -20.80
N GLY A 26 13.42 1.18 -21.90
CA GLY A 26 12.36 0.20 -22.13
C GLY A 26 12.65 -1.04 -21.31
N ASN A 27 12.39 -0.99 -20.00
CA ASN A 27 12.45 -2.19 -19.16
C ASN A 27 11.22 -3.05 -19.47
N GLY A 28 11.35 -3.93 -20.46
CA GLY A 28 10.40 -4.99 -20.77
C GLY A 28 10.33 -5.97 -19.61
N ARG A 29 9.59 -5.60 -18.56
CA ARG A 29 9.26 -6.53 -17.48
C ARG A 29 8.28 -7.54 -18.04
N GLY A 30 8.78 -8.75 -18.20
CA GLY A 30 7.96 -9.92 -18.52
C GLY A 30 6.72 -9.95 -17.65
N ARG A 31 5.58 -10.26 -18.27
CA ARG A 31 4.33 -10.53 -17.58
C ARG A 31 4.46 -11.85 -16.80
N GLY A 32 5.26 -11.84 -15.74
CA GLY A 32 5.22 -12.88 -14.72
C GLY A 32 3.90 -12.74 -13.99
N MET A 33 3.09 -13.80 -13.97
CA MET A 33 1.88 -13.83 -13.16
C MET A 33 2.29 -13.57 -11.70
N PRO A 34 1.72 -12.56 -11.02
CA PRO A 34 2.11 -12.26 -9.66
C PRO A 34 1.77 -13.47 -8.79
N LEU A 35 2.81 -14.12 -8.26
CA LEU A 35 2.67 -15.17 -7.26
C LEU A 35 1.95 -14.58 -6.06
N TYR A 36 1.01 -15.33 -5.50
CA TYR A 36 0.31 -14.90 -4.31
C TYR A 36 1.29 -14.86 -3.13
N PRO A 37 1.47 -13.71 -2.45
CA PRO A 37 2.47 -13.60 -1.39
C PRO A 37 2.18 -14.57 -0.24
N GLN A 38 3.19 -15.39 0.11
CA GLN A 38 3.07 -16.38 1.18
C GLN A 38 2.71 -15.74 2.53
N GLU A 39 3.29 -14.58 2.85
CA GLU A 39 2.99 -13.81 4.05
C GLU A 39 1.49 -13.51 4.19
N ARG A 40 0.86 -13.11 3.08
CA ARG A 40 -0.56 -12.78 3.05
C ARG A 40 -1.44 -14.01 3.28
N LEU A 41 -1.03 -15.16 2.75
CA LEU A 41 -1.76 -16.41 2.95
C LEU A 41 -1.80 -16.78 4.44
N TYR A 42 -0.68 -16.67 5.14
CA TYR A 42 -0.65 -16.90 6.59
C TYR A 42 -1.47 -15.88 7.38
N GLN A 43 -1.48 -14.61 6.98
CA GLN A 43 -2.34 -13.60 7.59
C GLN A 43 -3.82 -13.92 7.43
N GLU A 44 -4.27 -14.31 6.23
CA GLU A 44 -5.66 -14.70 5.99
C GLU A 44 -6.03 -15.96 6.78
N MET A 45 -5.18 -17.00 6.77
CA MET A 45 -5.44 -18.24 7.50
C MET A 45 -5.47 -18.04 9.01
N SER A 46 -4.54 -17.27 9.57
CA SER A 46 -4.53 -16.97 11.01
C SER A 46 -5.74 -16.15 11.44
N PHE A 47 -6.16 -15.18 10.61
CA PHE A 47 -7.38 -14.41 10.84
C PHE A 47 -8.62 -15.31 10.90
N LEU A 48 -8.78 -16.20 9.92
CA LEU A 48 -9.91 -17.14 9.90
C LEU A 48 -9.84 -18.15 11.06
N ALA A 49 -8.66 -18.70 11.36
CA ALA A 49 -8.48 -19.60 12.51
C ALA A 49 -8.86 -18.92 13.84
N TYR A 50 -8.53 -17.64 14.00
CA TYR A 50 -8.82 -16.89 15.21
C TYR A 50 -10.32 -16.61 15.40
N TYR A 51 -11.04 -16.24 14.33
CA TYR A 51 -12.46 -15.87 14.42
C TYR A 51 -13.44 -17.04 14.27
N LEU A 52 -13.09 -18.03 13.44
CA LEU A 52 -13.97 -19.17 13.13
C LEU A 52 -13.55 -20.47 13.83
N HIS A 53 -12.35 -20.50 14.43
CA HIS A 53 -11.80 -21.68 15.10
C HIS A 53 -11.70 -22.92 14.22
N TRP A 54 -11.59 -22.73 12.90
CA TRP A 54 -11.39 -23.81 11.94
C TRP A 54 -10.00 -24.44 12.06
N SER A 55 -9.93 -25.72 11.74
CA SER A 55 -8.65 -26.43 11.76
C SER A 55 -7.75 -25.94 10.61
N ARG A 56 -6.44 -26.17 10.75
CA ARG A 56 -5.49 -25.88 9.65
C ARG A 56 -5.88 -26.60 8.36
N GLU A 57 -6.42 -27.81 8.47
CA GLU A 57 -6.76 -28.64 7.33
C GLU A 57 -7.96 -28.07 6.57
N ASP A 58 -9.01 -27.65 7.28
CA ASP A 58 -10.16 -26.96 6.68
C ASP A 58 -9.74 -25.69 5.95
N LEU A 59 -8.83 -24.90 6.55
CA LEU A 59 -8.32 -23.66 5.95
C LEU A 59 -7.46 -23.90 4.70
N MET A 60 -6.72 -25.00 4.65
CA MET A 60 -5.92 -25.38 3.47
C MET A 60 -6.79 -25.92 2.34
N ASN A 61 -7.96 -26.48 2.66
CA ASN A 61 -8.94 -26.96 1.69
C ASN A 61 -9.80 -25.84 1.09
N LEU A 62 -9.79 -24.63 1.67
CA LEU A 62 -10.50 -23.47 1.12
C LEU A 62 -9.83 -22.94 -0.14
N ASP A 63 -10.65 -22.70 -1.16
CA ASP A 63 -10.20 -22.03 -2.36
C ASP A 63 -9.74 -20.60 -2.09
N HIS A 64 -8.79 -20.13 -2.91
CA HIS A 64 -8.18 -18.82 -2.74
C HIS A 64 -9.21 -17.67 -2.70
N TRP A 65 -10.23 -17.73 -3.56
CA TRP A 65 -11.26 -16.70 -3.68
C TRP A 65 -12.24 -16.76 -2.50
N GLU A 66 -12.54 -17.97 -2.04
CA GLU A 66 -13.44 -18.18 -0.91
C GLU A 66 -12.82 -17.66 0.38
N ARG A 67 -11.54 -17.96 0.62
CA ARG A 67 -10.79 -17.42 1.77
C ARG A 67 -10.84 -15.89 1.83
N ARG A 68 -10.61 -15.22 0.70
CA ARG A 68 -10.69 -13.75 0.60
C ARG A 68 -12.09 -13.22 0.88
N ARG A 69 -13.13 -13.91 0.41
CA ARG A 69 -14.51 -13.54 0.68
C ARG A 69 -14.82 -13.62 2.17
N TRP A 70 -14.47 -14.72 2.83
CA TRP A 70 -14.67 -14.89 4.27
C TRP A 70 -13.96 -13.80 5.08
N CYS A 71 -12.72 -13.47 4.74
CA CYS A 71 -12.01 -12.35 5.36
C CYS A 71 -12.80 -11.03 5.26
N SER A 72 -13.37 -10.72 4.09
CA SER A 72 -14.17 -9.51 3.88
C SER A 72 -15.47 -9.51 4.69
N GLU A 73 -16.19 -10.63 4.73
CA GLU A 73 -17.46 -10.75 5.46
C GLU A 73 -17.27 -10.61 6.97
N ILE A 74 -16.26 -11.28 7.53
CA ILE A 74 -15.96 -11.20 8.96
C ILE A 74 -15.55 -9.77 9.34
N SER A 75 -14.71 -9.12 8.53
CA SER A 75 -14.36 -7.71 8.72
C SER A 75 -15.60 -6.80 8.68
N ALA A 76 -16.54 -7.04 7.76
CA ALA A 76 -17.77 -6.26 7.68
C ALA A 76 -18.69 -6.46 8.89
N ILE A 77 -18.81 -7.69 9.40
CA ILE A 77 -19.56 -8.00 10.62
C ILE A 77 -18.92 -7.33 11.83
N ASN A 78 -17.60 -7.47 11.99
CA ASN A 78 -16.87 -6.86 13.11
C ASN A 78 -16.98 -5.34 13.11
N LYS A 79 -16.99 -4.70 11.94
CA LYS A 79 -17.22 -3.27 11.80
C LYS A 79 -18.61 -2.85 12.28
N LYS A 80 -19.65 -3.62 11.92
CA LYS A 80 -21.03 -3.37 12.39
C LYS A 80 -21.17 -3.56 13.89
N LEU A 81 -20.56 -4.61 14.43
CA LEU A 81 -20.68 -4.98 15.84
C LEU A 81 -19.89 -4.03 16.77
N SER A 82 -18.71 -3.59 16.35
CA SER A 82 -17.81 -2.80 17.19
C SER A 82 -18.26 -1.34 17.35
N GLY A 83 -19.19 -0.84 16.51
CA GLY A 83 -19.62 0.56 16.49
C GLY A 83 -18.48 1.58 16.28
N ASN A 84 -17.27 1.09 15.98
CA ASN A 84 -16.02 1.81 15.88
C ASN A 84 -15.30 1.34 14.62
N GLU A 85 -14.93 2.28 13.77
CA GLU A 85 -14.35 2.04 12.44
C GLU A 85 -12.94 1.41 12.48
N ARG A 86 -12.33 1.36 13.67
CA ARG A 86 -10.93 0.97 13.90
C ARG A 86 -10.63 -0.52 13.71
N ASN A 87 -11.61 -1.41 13.77
CA ASN A 87 -11.40 -2.86 13.65
C ASN A 87 -11.56 -3.38 12.20
N THR A 88 -11.23 -2.54 11.22
CA THR A 88 -11.27 -2.93 9.80
C THR A 88 -9.92 -3.55 9.42
N TYR A 89 -9.86 -4.86 9.27
CA TYR A 89 -8.68 -5.54 8.74
C TYR A 89 -8.73 -5.49 7.20
N GLU A 90 -7.84 -4.68 6.61
CA GLU A 90 -7.70 -4.52 5.16
C GLU A 90 -6.45 -5.27 4.68
N PHE A 91 -6.65 -6.32 3.89
CA PHE A 91 -5.56 -7.08 3.27
C PHE A 91 -5.11 -6.33 2.01
N LYS A 92 -4.12 -5.43 2.11
CA LYS A 92 -3.68 -4.52 1.04
C LYS A 92 -2.54 -5.05 0.20
#